data_AF-A0AAE0KYK7-F1
#
_entry.id   AF-A0AAE0KYK7-F1
#
_cell.length_a   1.000
_cell.length_b   1.000
_cell.length_c   1.000
_cell.angle_alpha   90.00
_cell.angle_beta   90.00
_cell.angle_gamma   90.00
#
_symmetry.space_group_name_H-M   'P 1'
#
loop_
_entity.id
_entity.type
_entity.pdbx_description
1 polymer ?
#
loop_
_entity_poly.entity_id
_entity_poly.type
_entity_poly.pdbx_seq_one_letter_code
_entity_poly.pdbx_strand_id
1 'polypeptide(L)'
;MDVIRRSGLFCIAETSQLGTAKLPSDVSTDVFCSSLYQWASTLTTSGQNMPFALPQRVDRLDNGFKMSFLQSDENDEFVSVGEIEATVQSVQGGGDALIITGTGNWENLVDIPMVMQTMPGAIKRAIVASR
;
A
#
# COMPACT_ATOMS: atom_id res chain seq x y z
N MET A 1 -1.96 26.63 33.77
CA MET A 1 -1.03 25.48 33.81
C MET A 1 -1.86 24.28 34.19
N ASP A 2 -2.28 23.49 33.22
CA ASP A 2 -2.98 22.23 33.48
C ASP A 2 -2.31 21.12 32.69
N VAL A 3 -1.64 20.26 33.46
CA VAL A 3 -1.00 19.03 33.02
C VAL A 3 -2.07 17.94 33.11
N ILE A 4 -2.58 17.48 31.98
CA ILE A 4 -3.42 16.27 31.93
C ILE A 4 -2.65 15.18 31.20
N ARG A 5 -2.15 14.22 32.01
CA ARG A 5 -1.74 12.89 31.57
C ARG A 5 -2.94 12.15 30.97
N ARG A 6 -2.82 11.66 29.73
CA ARG A 6 -3.55 10.49 29.20
C ARG A 6 -2.52 9.66 28.43
N SER A 7 -2.01 8.56 28.98
CA SER A 7 -2.64 7.24 28.99
C SER A 7 -2.89 6.71 27.57
N GLY A 8 -1.94 5.89 27.09
CA GLY A 8 -2.00 4.94 25.98
C GLY A 8 -3.23 4.97 25.06
N LEU A 9 -3.21 5.87 24.08
CA LEU A 9 -4.09 5.81 22.92
C LEU A 9 -3.21 5.46 21.72
N PHE A 10 -3.09 4.17 21.41
CA PHE A 10 -2.66 3.76 20.08
C PHE A 10 -3.75 4.29 19.15
N CYS A 11 -3.46 5.38 18.44
CA CYS A 11 -4.40 5.97 17.48
C CYS A 11 -4.82 4.86 16.54
N ILE A 12 -6.12 4.58 16.47
CA ILE A 12 -6.69 3.82 15.37
C ILE A 12 -6.41 4.72 14.17
N ALA A 13 -5.34 4.44 13.42
CA ALA A 13 -5.07 5.18 12.20
C ALA A 13 -6.31 5.04 11.33
N GLU A 14 -6.98 6.15 11.02
CA GLU A 14 -8.19 6.10 10.22
C GLU A 14 -7.82 5.47 8.86
N THR A 15 -8.43 4.34 8.55
CA THR A 15 -8.20 3.61 7.31
C THR A 15 -9.22 4.08 6.28
N SER A 16 -8.74 4.73 5.23
CA SER A 16 -9.56 5.16 4.10
C SER A 16 -9.44 4.18 2.94
N GLN A 17 -10.56 3.75 2.36
CA GLN A 17 -10.53 2.93 1.15
C GLN A 17 -10.27 3.79 -0.08
N LEU A 18 -9.23 3.45 -0.83
CA LEU A 18 -8.76 4.20 -2.00
C LEU A 18 -9.24 3.61 -3.31
N GLY A 19 -9.46 2.29 -3.32
CA GLY A 19 -9.86 1.59 -4.52
C GLY A 19 -10.25 0.14 -4.25
N THR A 20 -10.90 -0.44 -5.24
CA THR A 20 -11.17 -1.87 -5.29
C THR A 20 -11.07 -2.36 -6.74
N ALA A 21 -10.59 -3.58 -6.93
CA ALA A 21 -10.57 -4.25 -8.22
C ALA A 21 -11.01 -5.71 -8.05
N LYS A 22 -12.09 -6.09 -8.72
CA LYS A 22 -12.53 -7.49 -8.74
C LYS A 22 -11.50 -8.34 -9.47
N LEU A 23 -11.10 -9.46 -8.87
CA LEU A 23 -10.20 -10.41 -9.50
C LEU A 23 -10.99 -11.43 -10.34
N PRO A 24 -10.48 -11.80 -11.52
CA PRO A 24 -10.98 -12.96 -12.26
C PRO A 24 -10.87 -14.25 -11.44
N SER A 25 -11.80 -15.20 -11.64
CA SER A 25 -11.82 -16.46 -10.89
C SER A 25 -10.73 -17.46 -11.30
N ASP A 26 -10.07 -17.23 -12.43
CA ASP A 26 -8.99 -18.04 -12.99
C ASP A 26 -7.59 -17.61 -12.52
N VAL A 27 -7.50 -16.60 -11.65
CA VAL A 27 -6.24 -16.04 -11.17
C VAL A 27 -5.73 -16.76 -9.93
N SER A 28 -4.45 -17.13 -9.93
CA SER A 28 -3.74 -17.55 -8.71
C SER A 28 -3.43 -16.34 -7.82
N THR A 29 -4.09 -16.27 -6.66
CA THR A 29 -3.90 -15.18 -5.68
C THR A 29 -2.44 -15.02 -5.25
N ASP A 30 -1.70 -16.11 -5.05
CA ASP A 30 -0.29 -16.03 -4.64
C ASP A 30 0.61 -15.41 -5.72
N VAL A 31 0.43 -15.82 -6.98
CA VAL A 31 1.20 -15.28 -8.11
C VAL A 31 0.83 -13.83 -8.37
N PHE A 32 -0.45 -13.48 -8.24
CA PHE A 32 -0.95 -12.12 -8.33
C PHE A 32 -0.33 -11.21 -7.27
N CYS A 33 -0.40 -11.60 -5.99
CA CYS A 33 0.20 -10.86 -4.87
C CYS A 33 1.73 -10.73 -5.02
N SER A 34 2.40 -11.77 -5.50
CA SER A 34 3.84 -11.75 -5.79
C SER A 34 4.20 -10.77 -6.88
N SER A 35 3.43 -10.74 -7.96
CA SER A 35 3.64 -9.80 -9.07
C SER A 35 3.41 -8.35 -8.64
N LEU A 36 2.37 -8.09 -7.82
CA LEU A 36 2.10 -6.77 -7.28
C LEU A 36 3.18 -6.30 -6.29
N TYR A 37 3.62 -7.17 -5.38
CA TYR A 37 4.71 -6.86 -4.46
C TYR A 37 6.00 -6.53 -5.23
N GLN A 38 6.37 -7.35 -6.22
CA GLN A 38 7.55 -7.08 -7.07
C GLN A 38 7.45 -5.73 -7.78
N TRP A 39 6.27 -5.39 -8.31
CA TRP A 39 6.06 -4.06 -8.88
C TRP A 39 6.25 -2.95 -7.83
N ALA A 40 5.61 -3.05 -6.67
CA ALA A 40 5.69 -2.06 -5.61
C ALA A 40 7.14 -1.85 -5.14
N SER A 41 7.90 -2.93 -4.93
CA SER A 41 9.31 -2.88 -4.53
C SER A 41 10.25 -2.29 -5.59
N THR A 42 9.82 -2.22 -6.85
CA THR A 42 10.64 -1.74 -7.97
C THR A 42 10.30 -0.33 -8.44
N LEU A 43 9.27 0.31 -7.87
CA LEU A 43 8.88 1.68 -8.21
C LEU A 43 10.03 2.70 -8.12
N THR A 44 10.94 2.49 -7.15
CA THR A 44 12.12 3.34 -6.91
C THR A 44 13.40 2.86 -7.59
N THR A 45 13.46 1.60 -8.02
CA THR A 45 14.73 0.93 -8.35
C THR A 45 14.81 0.37 -9.78
N SER A 46 13.68 0.09 -10.45
CA SER A 46 13.69 -0.53 -11.78
C SER A 46 12.78 0.21 -12.78
N GLY A 47 13.39 0.94 -13.70
CA GLY A 47 12.79 1.36 -14.97
C GLY A 47 11.74 2.48 -14.94
N GLN A 48 11.07 2.73 -13.80
CA GLN A 48 10.18 3.88 -13.64
C GLN A 48 10.90 5.13 -13.10
N ASN A 49 12.02 4.96 -12.39
CA ASN A 49 12.80 6.04 -11.75
C ASN A 49 11.89 7.13 -11.18
N MET A 50 10.84 6.75 -10.44
CA MET A 50 10.02 7.76 -9.79
C MET A 50 10.86 8.43 -8.71
N PRO A 51 11.13 9.74 -8.81
CA PRO A 51 11.82 10.46 -7.76
C PRO A 51 10.79 10.69 -6.64
N PHE A 52 10.54 9.67 -5.82
CA PHE A 52 9.69 9.85 -4.66
C PHE A 52 10.33 10.87 -3.73
N ALA A 53 9.48 11.74 -3.17
CA ALA A 53 9.91 12.75 -2.20
C ALA A 53 10.38 12.10 -0.89
N LEU A 54 9.83 10.93 -0.54
CA LEU A 54 10.18 10.19 0.67
C LEU A 54 10.76 8.80 0.35
N PRO A 55 11.70 8.28 1.16
CA PRO A 55 12.07 6.88 1.14
C PRO A 55 10.87 5.97 1.37
N GLN A 56 10.85 4.81 0.71
CA GLN A 56 9.77 3.84 0.80
C GLN A 56 10.27 2.52 1.39
N ARG A 57 9.48 1.91 2.28
CA ARG A 57 9.60 0.50 2.63
C ARG A 57 8.39 -0.25 2.08
N VAL A 58 8.64 -1.33 1.36
CA VAL A 58 7.58 -2.20 0.84
C VAL A 58 7.71 -3.56 1.53
N ASP A 59 6.67 -3.95 2.25
CA ASP A 59 6.59 -5.19 3.00
C ASP A 59 5.63 -6.15 2.29
N ARG A 60 6.03 -7.43 2.15
CA ARG A 60 5.15 -8.47 1.62
C ARG A 60 4.17 -8.93 2.69
N LEU A 61 2.90 -9.07 2.32
CA LEU A 61 1.85 -9.68 3.14
C LEU A 61 1.42 -11.01 2.51
N ASP A 62 0.78 -11.87 3.30
CA ASP A 62 0.27 -13.16 2.83
C ASP A 62 -0.70 -13.00 1.65
N ASN A 63 -1.56 -11.98 1.72
CA ASN A 63 -2.59 -11.68 0.73
C ASN A 63 -2.35 -10.35 -0.01
N GLY A 64 -1.13 -9.82 -0.03
CA GLY A 64 -0.91 -8.51 -0.65
C GLY A 64 0.46 -7.89 -0.37
N PHE A 65 0.49 -6.56 -0.31
CA PHE A 65 1.67 -5.81 0.11
C PHE A 65 1.26 -4.56 0.91
N LYS A 66 2.23 -4.03 1.65
CA LYS A 66 2.14 -2.72 2.30
C LYS A 66 3.31 -1.84 1.89
N MET A 67 3.03 -0.56 1.67
CA MET A 67 4.02 0.46 1.33
C MET A 67 3.97 1.57 2.38
N SER A 68 5.07 1.71 3.13
CA SER A 68 5.24 2.76 4.14
C SER A 68 6.12 3.88 3.57
N PHE A 69 5.63 5.10 3.66
CA PHE A 69 6.36 6.32 3.30
C PHE A 69 7.09 6.81 4.54
N LEU A 70 8.42 6.90 4.47
CA LEU A 70 9.27 7.09 5.64
C LEU A 70 9.79 8.53 5.72
N GLN A 71 9.83 9.07 6.93
CA GLN A 71 10.48 10.33 7.24
C GLN A 71 11.36 10.14 8.48
N SER A 72 12.52 10.81 8.52
CA SER A 72 13.36 10.83 9.72
C SER A 72 12.70 11.67 10.82
N ASP A 73 12.70 11.15 12.05
CA ASP A 73 12.24 11.87 13.23
C ASP A 73 13.39 12.66 13.91
N GLU A 74 13.12 13.21 15.09
CA GLU A 74 14.10 13.98 15.88
C GLU A 74 15.30 13.14 16.37
N ASN A 75 15.22 11.81 16.30
CA ASN A 75 16.27 10.87 16.70
C ASN A 75 17.01 10.26 15.49
N ASP A 76 16.83 10.81 14.29
CA ASP A 76 17.31 10.25 13.02
C ASP A 76 16.76 8.85 12.70
N GLU A 77 15.64 8.45 13.30
CA GLU A 77 14.96 7.17 13.01
C GLU A 77 13.92 7.35 11.90
N PHE A 78 13.86 6.40 10.96
CA PHE A 78 12.86 6.41 9.90
C PHE A 78 11.51 5.89 10.42
N VAL A 79 10.53 6.77 10.52
CA VAL A 79 9.16 6.46 10.91
C VAL A 79 8.19 6.58 9.74
N SER A 80 7.15 5.75 9.74
CA SER A 80 6.11 5.78 8.72
C SER A 80 5.18 6.97 8.95
N VAL A 81 5.05 7.86 7.96
CA VAL A 81 4.14 9.02 8.01
C VAL A 81 2.82 8.78 7.29
N GLY A 82 2.76 7.75 6.44
CA GLY A 82 1.56 7.30 5.77
C GLY A 82 1.80 5.95 5.11
N GLU A 83 0.75 5.16 4.97
CA GLU A 83 0.85 3.82 4.40
C GLU A 83 -0.21 3.59 3.34
N ILE A 84 0.15 2.82 2.32
CA ILE A 84 -0.76 2.24 1.34
C ILE A 84 -0.70 0.73 1.49
N GLU A 85 -1.85 0.10 1.69
CA GLU A 85 -1.97 -1.34 1.74
C GLU A 85 -2.87 -1.83 0.61
N ALA A 86 -2.45 -2.89 -0.07
CA ALA A 86 -3.22 -3.51 -1.13
C ALA A 86 -3.35 -5.00 -0.83
N THR A 87 -4.54 -5.44 -0.42
CA THR A 87 -4.82 -6.81 0.02
C THR A 87 -5.96 -7.44 -0.76
N VAL A 88 -5.81 -8.73 -1.05
CA VAL A 88 -6.86 -9.55 -1.65
C VAL A 88 -7.76 -10.08 -0.55
N GLN A 89 -9.07 -9.90 -0.73
CA GLN A 89 -10.10 -10.31 0.20
C GLN A 89 -11.24 -11.00 -0.57
N SER A 90 -11.82 -12.04 0.02
CA SER A 90 -13.01 -12.68 -0.52
C SER A 90 -14.25 -11.84 -0.24
N VAL A 91 -15.08 -11.61 -1.26
CA VAL A 91 -16.24 -10.72 -1.18
C VAL A 91 -17.56 -11.50 -1.09
N GLN A 92 -18.55 -10.92 -0.41
CA GLN A 92 -19.91 -11.47 -0.38
C GLN A 92 -20.48 -11.54 -1.81
N GLY A 93 -20.90 -12.73 -2.22
CA GLY A 93 -21.33 -13.01 -3.60
C GLY A 93 -20.37 -13.88 -4.41
N GLY A 94 -19.22 -14.25 -3.84
CA GLY A 94 -18.26 -15.18 -4.43
C GLY A 94 -17.18 -14.48 -5.26
N GLY A 95 -15.96 -15.01 -5.16
CA GLY A 95 -14.77 -14.46 -5.78
C GLY A 95 -13.97 -13.52 -4.87
N ASP A 96 -12.82 -13.11 -5.37
CA ASP A 96 -11.87 -12.28 -4.65
C ASP A 96 -11.78 -10.88 -5.26
N ALA A 97 -11.45 -9.90 -4.43
CA ALA A 97 -11.20 -8.53 -4.84
C ALA A 97 -9.92 -8.01 -4.18
N LEU A 98 -9.14 -7.26 -4.93
CA LEU A 98 -8.09 -6.41 -4.38
C LEU A 98 -8.76 -5.18 -3.75
N ILE A 99 -8.46 -4.93 -2.48
CA ILE A 99 -8.86 -3.73 -1.74
C ILE A 99 -7.60 -2.91 -1.50
N ILE A 100 -7.65 -1.63 -1.82
CA ILE A 100 -6.55 -0.69 -1.62
C ILE A 100 -6.99 0.30 -0.56
N THR A 101 -6.20 0.44 0.50
CA THR A 101 -6.46 1.34 1.63
C THR A 101 -5.27 2.24 1.90
N GLY A 102 -5.54 3.40 2.48
CA GLY A 102 -4.56 4.34 2.98
C GLY A 102 -4.75 4.56 4.48
N THR A 103 -3.66 4.68 5.22
CA THR A 103 -3.66 4.99 6.66
C THR A 103 -2.66 6.11 6.97
N GLY A 104 -2.84 6.77 8.11
CA GLY A 104 -1.97 7.87 8.52
C GLY A 104 -2.16 9.10 7.64
N ASN A 105 -1.09 9.83 7.34
CA ASN A 105 -1.14 11.08 6.58
C ASN A 105 -1.07 10.88 5.05
N TRP A 106 -1.54 9.74 4.54
CA TRP A 106 -1.36 9.34 3.14
C TRP A 106 -1.91 10.38 2.14
N GLU A 107 -3.02 11.05 2.45
CA GLU A 107 -3.66 12.05 1.57
C GLU A 107 -2.77 13.25 1.23
N ASN A 108 -1.85 13.60 2.14
CA ASN A 108 -0.99 14.78 2.02
C ASN A 108 0.39 14.44 1.42
N LEU A 109 0.64 13.18 1.07
CA LEU A 109 1.90 12.75 0.49
C LEU A 109 1.91 13.04 -1.03
N VAL A 110 2.89 13.81 -1.48
CA VAL A 110 3.03 14.29 -2.88
C VAL A 110 3.13 13.14 -3.88
N ASP A 111 3.63 11.98 -3.45
CA ASP A 111 3.90 10.82 -4.28
C ASP A 111 2.67 9.94 -4.54
N ILE A 112 1.63 10.04 -3.70
CA ILE A 112 0.45 9.16 -3.76
C ILE A 112 -0.29 9.24 -5.09
N PRO A 113 -0.56 10.44 -5.67
CA PRO A 113 -1.19 10.52 -6.97
C PRO A 113 -0.43 9.72 -8.05
N MET A 114 0.90 9.73 -8.01
CA MET A 114 1.74 9.02 -8.98
C MET A 114 1.70 7.50 -8.77
N VAL A 115 1.77 7.03 -7.52
CA VAL A 115 1.60 5.61 -7.19
C VAL A 115 0.24 5.12 -7.66
N MET A 116 -0.83 5.84 -7.34
CA MET A 116 -2.21 5.48 -7.71
C MET A 116 -2.44 5.55 -9.23
N GLN A 117 -1.78 6.47 -9.94
CA GLN A 117 -1.87 6.55 -11.41
C GLN A 117 -1.27 5.32 -12.09
N THR A 118 -0.22 4.73 -11.53
CA THR A 118 0.49 3.58 -12.15
C THR A 118 -0.04 2.23 -11.71
N MET A 119 -0.72 2.17 -10.57
CA MET A 119 -1.28 0.96 -9.98
C MET A 119 -2.25 0.18 -10.91
N PRO A 120 -3.17 0.81 -11.67
CA PRO A 120 -4.03 0.09 -12.61
C PRO A 120 -3.25 -0.69 -13.67
N GLY A 121 -2.12 -0.15 -14.14
CA GLY A 121 -1.25 -0.84 -15.08
C GLY A 121 -0.56 -2.05 -14.45
N ALA A 122 -0.14 -1.92 -13.18
CA ALA A 122 0.44 -3.01 -12.43
C ALA A 122 -0.57 -4.14 -12.14
N ILE A 123 -1.79 -3.80 -11.73
CA ILE A 123 -2.87 -4.76 -11.51
C ILE A 123 -3.14 -5.57 -12.78
N LYS A 124 -3.26 -4.91 -13.94
CA LYS A 124 -3.47 -5.59 -15.23
C LYS A 124 -2.34 -6.57 -15.55
N ARG A 125 -1.08 -6.17 -15.35
CA ARG A 125 0.08 -7.05 -15.58
C ARG A 125 0.10 -8.23 -14.61
N ALA A 126 -0.21 -7.99 -13.34
CA ALA A 126 -0.28 -9.03 -12.32
C ALA A 126 -1.37 -10.06 -12.66
N ILE A 127 -2.56 -9.62 -13.11
CA ILE A 127 -3.63 -10.52 -13.57
C ILE A 127 -3.13 -11.43 -14.71
N VAL A 128 -2.46 -10.85 -15.71
CA VAL A 128 -1.93 -11.62 -16.85
C VAL A 128 -0.87 -12.63 -16.41
N ALA A 129 0.02 -12.25 -15.49
CA ALA A 129 1.07 -13.13 -14.97
C ALA A 129 0.52 -14.27 -14.08
N SER A 130 -0.67 -14.09 -13.52
CA SER A 130 -1.29 -15.02 -12.56
C SER A 130 -2.29 -16.02 -13.16
N ARG A 131 -2.40 -16.05 -14.49
CA ARG A 131 -3.25 -16.98 -15.25
C ARG A 131 -2.48 -18.19 -15.76
#